data_AF-A0A6G3LSX8-F1
#
_entry.id   AF-A0A6G3LSX8-F1
#
_cell.length_a   1.000
_cell.length_b   1.000
_cell.length_c   1.000
_cell.angle_alpha   90.00
_cell.angle_beta   90.00
_cell.angle_gamma   90.00
#
_symmetry.space_group_name_H-M   'P 1'
#
loop_
_entity.id
_entity.type
_entity.pdbx_description
1 polymer ?
#
loop_
_entity_poly.entity_id
_entity_poly.type
_entity_poly.pdbx_seq_one_letter_code
_entity_poly.pdbx_strand_id
1 'polypeptide(L)'
;MSCPCEGSTGVSLAICLAPPPGDYEVVMPLGRGRELVLNSTGIYIRSLSMDDFLPFMRTQSMRISEETITRLGINIDRLLCESVRGLLEAAKHGSLKASEILKRCQNLLNSLLATCGAEPES
;
A
#
# COMPACT_ATOMS: atom_id res chain seq x y z
N MET A 1 -14.34 -2.08 -20.21
CA MET A 1 -13.73 -0.89 -19.59
C MET A 1 -12.27 -1.22 -19.32
N SER A 2 -11.34 -0.33 -19.66
CA SER A 2 -9.90 -0.52 -19.41
C SER A 2 -9.56 -0.36 -17.93
N CYS A 3 -8.51 -1.04 -17.48
CA CYS A 3 -7.99 -0.88 -16.13
C CYS A 3 -7.33 0.51 -15.99
N PRO A 4 -7.66 1.32 -14.96
CA PRO A 4 -7.05 2.64 -14.77
C PRO A 4 -5.54 2.60 -14.51
N CYS A 5 -5.00 1.44 -14.13
CA CYS A 5 -3.58 1.24 -13.85
C CYS A 5 -2.80 0.66 -15.04
N GLU A 6 -3.45 0.42 -16.19
CA GLU A 6 -2.76 -0.01 -17.40
C GLU A 6 -1.69 1.02 -17.82
N GLY A 7 -0.48 0.52 -18.10
CA GLY A 7 0.67 1.37 -18.45
C GLY A 7 1.46 1.93 -17.26
N SER A 8 0.97 1.78 -16.03
CA SER A 8 1.75 2.10 -14.82
C SER A 8 2.77 1.01 -14.52
N THR A 9 3.94 1.38 -14.01
CA THR A 9 5.00 0.44 -13.60
C THR A 9 5.62 0.84 -12.27
N GLY A 10 6.35 -0.10 -11.64
CA GLY A 10 7.11 0.16 -10.41
C GLY A 10 6.25 0.72 -9.27
N VAL A 11 6.73 1.80 -8.64
CA VAL A 11 6.04 2.43 -7.51
C VAL A 11 4.72 3.09 -7.95
N SER A 12 4.66 3.65 -9.16
CA SER A 12 3.44 4.25 -9.70
C SER A 12 2.32 3.21 -9.85
N LEU A 13 2.65 1.98 -10.25
CA LEU A 13 1.69 0.87 -10.29
C LEU A 13 1.22 0.49 -8.88
N ALA A 14 2.15 0.43 -7.92
CA ALA A 14 1.82 0.12 -6.53
C ALA A 14 0.87 1.17 -5.92
N ILE A 15 1.07 2.46 -6.23
CA ILE A 15 0.16 3.54 -5.82
C ILE A 15 -1.19 3.39 -6.50
N CYS A 16 -1.24 3.16 -7.81
CA CYS A 16 -2.52 3.03 -8.52
C CYS A 16 -3.37 1.86 -8.00
N LEU A 17 -2.72 0.74 -7.65
CA LEU A 17 -3.38 -0.45 -7.09
C LEU A 17 -3.54 -0.40 -5.56
N ALA A 18 -3.10 0.66 -4.89
CA ALA A 18 -3.28 0.79 -3.46
C ALA A 18 -4.74 1.15 -3.11
N PRO A 19 -5.22 0.77 -1.91
CA PRO A 19 -6.56 1.12 -1.48
C PRO A 19 -6.76 2.64 -1.42
N PRO A 20 -8.01 3.11 -1.63
CA PRO A 20 -8.33 4.52 -1.47
C PRO A 20 -8.13 4.97 -0.01
N PRO A 21 -7.69 6.22 0.21
CA PRO A 21 -7.47 6.75 1.54
C PRO A 21 -8.77 6.72 2.36
N GLY A 22 -8.67 6.32 3.63
CA GLY A 22 -9.80 6.28 4.57
C GLY A 22 -10.56 4.96 4.59
N ASP A 23 -10.50 4.14 3.54
CA ASP A 23 -11.15 2.82 3.51
C ASP A 23 -10.24 1.74 4.11
N TYR A 24 -8.96 1.77 3.74
CA TYR A 24 -7.94 0.85 4.23
C TYR A 24 -6.56 1.48 4.06
N GLU A 25 -5.61 1.12 4.94
CA GLU A 25 -4.23 1.57 4.83
C GLU A 25 -3.30 0.36 4.71
N VAL A 26 -2.46 0.35 3.68
CA VAL A 26 -1.36 -0.61 3.58
C VAL A 26 -0.23 -0.10 4.44
N VAL A 27 0.18 -0.89 5.44
CA VAL A 27 1.22 -0.52 6.41
C VAL A 27 2.34 -1.55 6.37
N MET A 28 3.57 -1.09 6.15
CA MET A 28 4.77 -1.93 6.24
C MET A 28 5.71 -1.40 7.33
N PRO A 29 6.14 -2.22 8.29
CA PRO A 29 7.05 -1.76 9.34
C PRO A 29 8.44 -1.46 8.77
N LEU A 30 8.97 -0.27 9.08
CA LEU A 30 10.35 0.14 8.79
C LEU A 30 11.27 0.00 10.02
N GLY A 31 10.70 -0.34 11.18
CA GLY A 31 11.39 -0.43 12.46
C GLY A 31 11.56 0.92 13.17
N ARG A 32 12.00 0.88 14.44
CA ARG A 32 12.24 2.06 15.29
C ARG A 32 11.04 3.03 15.37
N GLY A 33 9.82 2.49 15.47
CA GLY A 33 8.60 3.28 15.50
C GLY A 33 8.28 3.99 14.19
N ARG A 34 8.77 3.49 13.04
CA ARG A 34 8.43 4.02 11.72
C ARG A 34 7.73 2.96 10.88
N GLU A 35 6.77 3.42 10.10
CA GLU A 35 5.98 2.60 9.20
C GLU A 35 5.91 3.29 7.83
N LEU A 36 5.95 2.51 6.77
CA LEU A 36 5.58 2.96 5.44
C LEU A 36 4.09 2.77 5.27
N VAL A 37 3.38 3.84 4.92
CA VAL A 37 1.94 3.81 4.63
C VAL A 37 1.73 4.08 3.15
N LEU A 38 0.91 3.26 2.50
CA LEU A 38 0.63 3.34 1.08
C LEU A 38 -0.88 3.39 0.83
N ASN A 39 -1.30 4.35 0.00
CA ASN A 39 -2.67 4.47 -0.51
C ASN A 39 -2.65 5.06 -1.93
N SER A 40 -3.83 5.16 -2.56
CA SER A 40 -3.95 5.64 -3.94
C SER A 40 -3.52 7.10 -4.18
N THR A 41 -3.26 7.87 -3.12
CA THR A 41 -2.77 9.25 -3.24
C THR A 41 -1.26 9.36 -3.12
N GLY A 42 -0.57 8.36 -2.59
CA GLY A 42 0.89 8.32 -2.47
C GLY A 42 1.41 7.41 -1.36
N ILE A 43 2.70 7.57 -1.07
CA ILE A 43 3.43 6.82 -0.05
C ILE A 43 3.95 7.77 1.01
N TYR A 44 3.85 7.33 2.26
CA TYR A 44 4.11 8.14 3.44
C TYR A 44 5.00 7.37 4.41
N ILE A 45 5.87 8.08 5.12
CA ILE A 45 6.50 7.56 6.34
C ILE A 45 5.69 8.08 7.51
N ARG A 46 5.10 7.17 8.27
CA ARG A 46 4.46 7.44 9.55
C ARG A 46 5.45 7.17 10.66
N SER A 47 5.75 8.19 11.46
CA SER A 47 6.51 8.01 12.71
C SER A 47 5.53 7.94 13.88
N LEU A 48 5.71 6.91 14.71
CA LEU A 48 5.00 6.65 15.94
C LEU A 48 5.93 6.98 17.10
N SER A 49 5.60 7.98 17.89
CA SER A 49 6.29 8.26 19.15
C SER A 49 5.31 8.14 20.31
N MET A 50 5.63 7.26 21.25
CA MET A 50 5.06 7.33 22.60
C MET A 50 5.91 8.32 23.39
N ASP A 51 5.26 9.34 23.91
CA ASP A 51 5.85 10.29 24.84
C ASP A 51 5.40 9.86 26.23
N ASP A 52 6.34 9.55 27.13
CA ASP A 52 6.03 9.01 28.48
C ASP A 52 5.17 9.97 29.33
N PHE A 53 5.06 11.23 28.91
CA PHE A 53 4.29 12.27 29.60
C PHE A 53 2.89 12.51 29.02
N LEU A 54 2.53 11.88 27.89
CA LEU A 54 1.22 12.05 27.26
C LEU A 54 0.54 10.69 27.03
N PRO A 55 -0.73 10.52 27.45
CA PRO A 55 -1.43 9.25 27.30
C PRO A 55 -1.90 8.96 25.86
N PHE A 56 -1.32 9.62 24.85
CA PHE A 56 -1.70 9.46 23.45
C PHE A 56 -0.49 9.36 22.52
N MET A 57 -0.60 8.47 21.53
CA MET A 57 0.38 8.29 20.47
C MET A 57 0.38 9.49 19.53
N ARG A 58 1.55 10.09 19.30
CA ARG A 58 1.72 11.10 18.25
C ARG A 58 2.12 10.41 16.95
N THR A 59 1.33 10.65 15.91
CA THR A 59 1.59 10.17 14.56
C THR A 59 1.95 11.33 13.64
N GLN A 60 3.10 11.28 12.97
CA GLN A 60 3.44 12.23 11.92
C GLN A 60 3.62 11.47 10.61
N SER A 61 2.85 11.85 9.58
CA SER A 61 2.90 11.26 8.25
C SER A 61 3.55 12.23 7.27
N MET A 62 4.67 11.84 6.67
CA MET A 62 5.39 12.61 5.67
C MET A 62 5.31 11.91 4.31
N ARG A 63 4.78 12.57 3.28
CA ARG A 63 4.78 12.05 1.91
C ARG A 63 6.21 11.96 1.40
N ILE A 64 6.56 10.85 0.74
CA ILE A 64 7.88 10.64 0.17
C ILE A 64 7.82 10.41 -1.35
N SER A 65 8.95 10.65 -2.02
CA SER A 65 9.09 10.42 -3.47
C SER A 65 9.43 8.96 -3.78
N GLU A 66 9.21 8.56 -5.03
CA GLU A 66 9.66 7.27 -5.56
C GLU A 66 11.17 7.06 -5.36
N GLU A 67 11.98 8.09 -5.60
CA GLU A 67 13.42 8.04 -5.35
C GLU A 67 13.76 7.71 -3.89
N THR A 68 12.97 8.22 -2.94
CA THR A 68 13.16 7.94 -1.52
C THR A 68 12.88 6.48 -1.20
N ILE A 69 11.89 5.87 -1.83
CA ILE A 69 11.54 4.45 -1.66
C ILE A 69 12.68 3.56 -2.15
N THR A 70 13.25 3.87 -3.30
CA THR A 70 14.42 3.16 -3.84
C THR A 70 15.63 3.31 -2.91
N ARG A 71 15.89 4.51 -2.38
CA ARG A 71 16.98 4.77 -1.42
C ARG A 71 16.81 4.03 -0.09
N LEU A 72 15.58 3.80 0.35
CA LEU A 72 15.27 3.01 1.54
C LEU A 72 15.44 1.50 1.31
N GLY A 73 15.75 1.06 0.09
CA GLY A 73 15.92 -0.35 -0.24
C GLY A 73 14.61 -1.15 -0.16
N ILE A 74 13.47 -0.48 -0.28
CA ILE A 74 12.16 -1.15 -0.24
C ILE A 74 11.99 -1.92 -1.55
N ASN A 75 11.78 -3.23 -1.43
CA ASN A 75 11.55 -4.09 -2.56
C ASN A 75 10.22 -3.72 -3.25
N ILE A 76 10.28 -3.41 -4.55
CA ILE A 76 9.13 -2.97 -5.36
C ILE A 76 8.11 -4.11 -5.52
N ASP A 77 8.55 -5.35 -5.68
CA ASP A 77 7.64 -6.50 -5.78
C ASP A 77 6.86 -6.67 -4.47
N ARG A 78 7.54 -6.55 -3.32
CA ARG A 78 6.88 -6.54 -2.01
C ARG A 78 5.87 -5.40 -1.92
N LEU A 79 6.25 -4.19 -2.33
CA LEU A 79 5.36 -3.02 -2.33
C LEU A 79 4.09 -3.28 -3.16
N LEU A 80 4.24 -3.85 -4.36
CA LEU A 80 3.13 -4.22 -5.24
C LEU A 80 2.22 -5.28 -4.60
N CYS A 81 2.80 -6.29 -3.96
CA CYS A 81 2.03 -7.34 -3.31
C CYS A 81 1.22 -6.81 -2.14
N GLU A 82 1.81 -5.97 -1.30
CA GLU A 82 1.12 -5.34 -0.18
C GLU A 82 0.02 -4.39 -0.66
N SER A 83 0.23 -3.64 -1.76
CA SER A 83 -0.82 -2.85 -2.41
C SER A 83 -2.02 -3.71 -2.81
N VAL A 84 -1.76 -4.81 -3.52
CA VAL A 84 -2.81 -5.68 -4.04
C VAL A 84 -3.56 -6.38 -2.91
N ARG A 85 -2.85 -6.87 -1.89
CA ARG A 85 -3.47 -7.44 -0.68
C ARG A 85 -4.34 -6.40 0.04
N GLY A 86 -3.84 -5.18 0.22
CA GLY A 86 -4.61 -4.09 0.81
C GLY A 86 -5.85 -3.71 0.00
N LEU A 87 -5.76 -3.74 -1.33
CA LEU A 87 -6.91 -3.49 -2.21
C LEU A 87 -7.97 -4.61 -2.10
N LEU A 88 -7.54 -5.86 -2.01
CA LEU A 88 -8.42 -7.01 -1.80
C LEU A 88 -9.13 -6.93 -0.44
N GLU A 89 -8.39 -6.65 0.64
CA GLU A 89 -8.97 -6.50 1.97
C GLU A 89 -9.90 -5.29 2.04
N ALA A 90 -9.54 -4.14 1.45
CA ALA A 90 -10.43 -2.99 1.36
C ALA A 90 -11.77 -3.32 0.68
N ALA A 91 -11.74 -4.09 -0.41
CA ALA A 91 -12.96 -4.53 -1.09
C ALA A 91 -13.80 -5.49 -0.23
N LYS A 92 -13.14 -6.43 0.46
CA LYS A 92 -13.78 -7.37 1.40
C LYS A 92 -14.43 -6.65 2.58
N HIS A 93 -13.85 -5.54 3.03
CA HIS A 93 -14.38 -4.67 4.08
C HIS A 93 -15.40 -3.63 3.58
N GLY A 94 -15.85 -3.72 2.32
CA GLY A 94 -16.98 -2.95 1.81
C GLY A 94 -16.62 -1.68 1.03
N SER A 95 -15.34 -1.47 0.67
CA SER A 95 -14.96 -0.37 -0.22
C SER A 95 -15.51 -0.60 -1.63
N LEU A 96 -16.46 0.26 -2.03
CA LEU A 96 -17.04 0.27 -3.37
C LEU A 96 -15.98 0.61 -4.43
N LYS A 97 -15.10 1.57 -4.11
CA LYS A 97 -14.01 1.99 -5.02
C LYS A 97 -12.99 0.87 -5.22
N ALA A 98 -12.56 0.20 -4.14
CA ALA A 98 -11.65 -0.93 -4.27
C ALA A 98 -12.27 -2.06 -5.10
N SER A 99 -13.54 -2.39 -4.83
CA SER A 99 -14.28 -3.41 -5.59
C SER A 99 -14.38 -3.08 -7.08
N GLU A 100 -14.55 -1.82 -7.43
CA GLU A 100 -14.58 -1.36 -8.83
C GLU A 100 -13.21 -1.50 -9.49
N ILE A 101 -12.14 -1.10 -8.81
CA ILE A 101 -10.76 -1.25 -9.32
C ILE A 101 -10.44 -2.73 -9.53
N LEU A 102 -10.77 -3.61 -8.58
CA LEU A 102 -10.57 -5.06 -8.70
C LEU A 102 -11.26 -5.64 -9.95
N LYS A 103 -12.53 -5.25 -10.18
CA LYS A 103 -13.29 -5.70 -11.36
C LYS A 103 -12.67 -5.20 -12.68
N ARG A 104 -12.21 -3.95 -12.72
CA ARG A 104 -11.63 -3.35 -13.93
C ARG A 104 -10.21 -3.85 -14.22
N CYS A 105 -9.44 -4.18 -13.19
CA CYS A 105 -8.03 -4.57 -13.28
C CYS A 105 -7.78 -6.07 -13.08
N GLN A 106 -8.81 -6.91 -13.20
CA GLN A 106 -8.74 -8.34 -12.83
C GLN A 106 -7.58 -9.09 -13.51
N ASN A 107 -7.34 -8.87 -14.81
CA ASN A 107 -6.25 -9.54 -15.53
C ASN A 107 -4.86 -9.15 -15.01
N LEU A 108 -4.67 -7.86 -14.71
CA LEU A 108 -3.43 -7.32 -14.15
C LEU A 108 -3.21 -7.80 -12.71
N LEU A 109 -4.27 -7.90 -11.92
CA LEU A 109 -4.20 -8.40 -10.55
C LEU A 109 -3.86 -9.88 -10.52
N ASN A 110 -4.44 -10.68 -11.42
CA ASN A 110 -4.16 -12.11 -11.50
C ASN A 110 -2.69 -12.39 -11.85
N SER A 111 -2.07 -11.60 -12.74
CA SER A 111 -0.65 -11.75 -13.06
C SER A 111 0.26 -11.35 -11.90
N LEU A 112 -0.08 -10.28 -11.17
CA LEU A 112 0.68 -9.82 -10.00
C LEU A 112 0.54 -10.79 -8.81
N LEU A 113 -0.65 -11.32 -8.55
CA LEU A 113 -0.86 -12.28 -7.47
C LEU A 113 -0.08 -13.58 -7.68
N ALA A 114 0.12 -14.01 -8.93
CA ALA A 114 0.93 -15.17 -9.25
C ALA A 114 2.41 -14.99 -8.85
N THR A 115 2.92 -13.75 -8.88
CA THR A 115 4.31 -13.44 -8.46
C THR A 115 4.43 -13.15 -6.97
N CYS A 116 3.33 -12.80 -6.30
CA CYS A 116 3.35 -12.42 -4.89
C CYS A 116 3.53 -13.58 -3.91
N GLY A 117 3.31 -14.83 -4.36
CA GLY A 117 3.35 -16.01 -3.51
C GLY A 117 2.26 -15.99 -2.44
N ALA A 118 1.67 -17.15 -2.17
CA ALA A 118 0.88 -17.33 -0.96
C ALA A 118 1.78 -17.01 0.25
N GLU A 119 1.28 -16.24 1.22
CA GLU A 119 2.04 -15.92 2.44
C GLU A 119 2.52 -17.20 3.13
N PRO A 120 3.74 -17.23 3.70
CA PRO A 120 4.00 -18.13 4.81
C PRO A 120 3.23 -17.59 6.01
N GLU A 121 2.17 -18.29 6.39
CA GLU A 121 1.63 -18.21 7.75
C GLU A 121 2.81 -18.47 8.73
N SER A 122 3.12 -17.51 9.58
CA SER A 122 3.97 -17.72 10.76
C SER A 122 3.47 -16.90 11.94
#